data_AF-A0A6M1ZIC5-F1
#
_entry.id   AF-A0A6M1ZIC5-F1
#
_cell.length_a   1.000
_cell.length_b   1.000
_cell.length_c   1.000
_cell.angle_alpha   90.00
_cell.angle_beta   90.00
_cell.angle_gamma   90.00
#
_symmetry.space_group_name_H-M   'P 1'
#
loop_
_entity.id
_entity.type
_entity.pdbx_description
1 polymer ?
#
loop_
_entity_poly.entity_id
_entity_poly.type
_entity_poly.pdbx_seq_one_letter_code
_entity_poly.pdbx_strand_id
1 'polypeptide(L)'
;MTQSLKKQEFEVSKELNLSLKSKKTHKNYKILILNHLFRTYIFPTKKEKIREIPILQYRTMSTQLKIPVKLVRAFIEPFLADLIELKSFLKVEEFMFSSKNYASQIKIYLHRLHRLAPIFDYKRAKENTKILKLKLKASYFWPRVTTQAAIIIYITDLLDPLEKIKIKQTNLRVLCGCSAYAFHMTRNKIGLSPASIRKHYGGRPSY
;
A
#
# COMPACT_ATOMS: atom_id res chain seq x y z
N MET A 1 -8.58 -41.89 -27.65
CA MET A 1 -9.30 -40.69 -27.18
C MET A 1 -8.40 -39.80 -26.30
N THR A 2 -7.27 -39.32 -26.83
CA THR A 2 -6.26 -38.55 -26.04
C THR A 2 -5.89 -37.20 -26.67
N GLN A 3 -6.48 -36.86 -27.83
CA GLN A 3 -6.20 -35.60 -28.54
C GLN A 3 -6.99 -34.39 -28.00
N SER A 4 -8.14 -34.56 -27.34
CA SER A 4 -8.93 -33.41 -26.86
C SER A 4 -8.36 -32.75 -25.59
N LEU A 5 -7.80 -33.53 -24.67
CA LEU A 5 -7.20 -33.02 -23.43
C LEU A 5 -5.94 -32.19 -23.69
N LYS A 6 -5.04 -32.65 -24.56
CA LYS A 6 -3.84 -31.88 -24.95
C LYS A 6 -4.20 -30.57 -25.66
N LYS A 7 -5.30 -30.54 -26.43
CA LYS A 7 -5.75 -29.34 -27.14
C LYS A 7 -6.33 -28.29 -26.17
N GLN A 8 -7.07 -28.73 -25.15
CA GLN A 8 -7.56 -27.87 -24.07
C GLN A 8 -6.43 -27.30 -23.20
N GLU A 9 -5.44 -28.11 -22.81
CA GLU A 9 -4.27 -27.62 -22.07
C GLU A 9 -3.46 -26.59 -22.88
N PHE A 10 -3.34 -26.80 -24.20
CA PHE A 10 -2.66 -25.88 -25.11
C PHE A 10 -3.43 -24.57 -25.30
N GLU A 11 -4.77 -24.62 -25.37
CA GLU A 11 -5.61 -23.42 -25.47
C GLU A 11 -5.60 -22.60 -24.17
N VAL A 12 -5.69 -23.26 -23.01
CA VAL A 12 -5.62 -22.59 -21.69
C VAL A 12 -4.27 -21.91 -21.48
N SER A 13 -3.17 -22.58 -21.86
CA SER A 13 -1.82 -21.99 -21.78
C SER A 13 -1.60 -20.88 -22.81
N LYS A 14 -2.24 -20.94 -23.99
CA LYS A 14 -2.21 -19.88 -25.00
C LYS A 14 -3.02 -18.65 -24.57
N GLU A 15 -4.17 -18.81 -23.92
CA GLU A 15 -4.96 -17.72 -23.32
C GLU A 15 -4.24 -17.04 -22.16
N LEU A 16 -3.56 -17.81 -21.30
CA LEU A 16 -2.71 -17.28 -20.22
C LEU A 16 -1.55 -16.44 -20.78
N ASN A 17 -0.90 -16.93 -21.84
CA ASN A 17 0.18 -16.22 -22.52
C ASN A 17 -0.30 -15.00 -23.33
N LEU A 18 -1.54 -15.02 -23.83
CA LEU A 18 -2.17 -13.87 -24.50
C LEU A 18 -2.59 -12.76 -23.52
N SER A 19 -2.96 -13.07 -22.28
CA SER A 19 -3.25 -12.03 -21.26
C SER A 19 -1.99 -11.38 -20.66
N LEU A 20 -0.84 -12.06 -20.76
CA LEU A 20 0.48 -11.58 -20.33
C LEU A 20 1.21 -10.73 -21.40
N LYS A 21 0.64 -10.57 -22.60
CA LYS A 21 1.31 -10.06 -23.80
C LYS A 21 1.67 -8.57 -23.81
N SER A 22 1.49 -7.83 -22.72
CA SER A 22 2.24 -6.56 -22.56
C SER A 22 2.61 -6.33 -21.09
N LYS A 23 3.90 -6.06 -20.83
CA LYS A 23 4.40 -5.64 -19.50
C LYS A 23 3.60 -4.45 -18.94
N LYS A 24 3.03 -3.62 -19.82
CA LYS A 24 2.17 -2.47 -19.47
C LYS A 24 0.82 -2.92 -18.91
N THR A 25 0.16 -3.90 -19.53
CA THR A 25 -1.10 -4.48 -19.05
C THR A 25 -0.91 -5.15 -17.69
N HIS A 26 0.16 -5.93 -17.53
CA HIS A 26 0.49 -6.59 -16.27
C HIS A 26 0.74 -5.58 -15.13
N LYS A 27 1.50 -4.51 -15.40
CA LYS A 27 1.72 -3.41 -14.43
C LYS A 27 0.42 -2.73 -14.05
N ASN A 28 -0.47 -2.48 -15.01
CA ASN A 28 -1.77 -1.85 -14.76
C ASN A 28 -2.67 -2.74 -13.89
N TYR A 29 -2.70 -4.05 -14.13
CA TYR A 29 -3.42 -4.99 -13.27
C TYR A 29 -2.86 -5.01 -11.85
N LYS A 30 -1.53 -5.06 -11.68
CA LYS A 30 -0.90 -4.96 -10.35
C LYS A 30 -1.39 -3.72 -9.59
N ILE A 31 -1.37 -2.56 -10.25
CA ILE A 31 -1.82 -1.30 -9.67
C ILE A 31 -3.28 -1.40 -9.25
N LEU A 32 -4.17 -1.78 -10.17
CA LEU A 32 -5.62 -1.85 -9.91
C LEU A 32 -5.95 -2.82 -8.77
N ILE A 33 -5.38 -4.03 -8.80
CA ILE A 33 -5.66 -5.07 -7.82
C ILE A 33 -5.16 -4.65 -6.44
N LEU A 34 -3.93 -4.16 -6.33
CA LEU A 34 -3.37 -3.77 -5.03
C LEU A 34 -4.05 -2.51 -4.48
N ASN A 35 -4.37 -1.51 -5.32
CA ASN A 35 -5.12 -0.34 -4.85
C ASN A 35 -6.49 -0.77 -4.29
N HIS A 36 -7.18 -1.65 -5.00
CA HIS A 36 -8.47 -2.17 -4.55
C HIS A 36 -8.33 -2.97 -3.24
N LEU A 37 -7.33 -3.84 -3.13
CA LEU A 37 -7.05 -4.60 -1.90
C LEU A 37 -6.87 -3.65 -0.70
N PHE A 38 -6.05 -2.61 -0.85
CA PHE A 38 -5.71 -1.68 0.22
C PHE A 38 -6.88 -0.79 0.68
N ARG A 39 -7.85 -0.54 -0.20
CA ARG A 39 -9.01 0.33 0.05
C ARG A 39 -10.22 -0.46 0.55
N THR A 40 -10.42 -1.69 0.06
CA THR A 40 -11.64 -2.47 0.30
C THR A 40 -11.52 -3.47 1.45
N TYR A 41 -10.40 -4.17 1.59
CA TYR A 41 -10.26 -5.30 2.53
C TYR A 41 -9.29 -4.98 3.66
N ILE A 42 -9.45 -5.61 4.82
CA ILE A 42 -8.46 -5.57 5.91
C ILE A 42 -7.74 -6.91 5.92
N PHE A 43 -6.50 -6.92 5.47
CA PHE A 43 -5.65 -8.12 5.44
C PHE A 43 -4.74 -8.30 6.66
N PRO A 44 -4.53 -7.28 7.53
CA PRO A 44 -3.90 -7.51 8.83
C PRO A 44 -4.86 -7.96 9.95
N THR A 45 -4.36 -8.76 10.89
CA THR A 45 -4.98 -8.96 12.22
C THR A 45 -4.92 -7.68 13.07
N LYS A 46 -5.66 -7.65 14.19
CA LYS A 46 -5.50 -6.63 15.24
C LYS A 46 -4.05 -6.56 15.80
N LYS A 47 -3.32 -7.68 15.77
CA LYS A 47 -1.90 -7.77 16.16
C LYS A 47 -0.95 -7.49 14.98
N GLU A 48 -1.45 -6.87 13.92
CA GLU A 48 -0.71 -6.49 12.70
C GLU A 48 -0.07 -7.66 11.93
N LYS A 49 -0.35 -8.92 12.29
CA LYS A 49 0.05 -10.10 11.48
C LYS A 49 -0.74 -10.14 10.18
N ILE A 50 -0.06 -10.45 9.07
CA ILE A 50 -0.69 -10.57 7.74
C ILE A 50 -1.51 -11.85 7.71
N ARG A 51 -2.77 -11.76 7.29
CA ARG A 51 -3.69 -12.89 7.12
C ARG A 51 -3.73 -13.30 5.67
N GLU A 52 -4.03 -14.57 5.47
CA GLU A 52 -4.49 -15.04 4.18
C GLU A 52 -5.83 -14.38 3.82
N ILE A 53 -5.99 -14.09 2.53
CA ILE A 53 -7.22 -13.56 1.96
C ILE A 53 -8.15 -14.74 1.64
N PRO A 54 -9.36 -14.80 2.21
CA PRO A 54 -10.32 -15.85 1.90
C PRO A 54 -10.63 -15.92 0.40
N ILE A 55 -10.85 -17.14 -0.12
CA ILE A 55 -11.16 -17.37 -1.54
C ILE A 55 -12.35 -16.54 -2.04
N LEU A 56 -13.34 -16.29 -1.17
CA LEU A 56 -14.50 -15.46 -1.49
C LEU A 56 -14.08 -14.02 -1.83
N GLN A 57 -13.11 -13.44 -1.11
CA GLN A 57 -12.62 -12.09 -1.38
C GLN A 57 -11.86 -12.01 -2.71
N TYR A 58 -11.11 -13.04 -3.07
CA TYR A 58 -10.49 -13.12 -4.41
C TYR A 58 -11.54 -13.14 -5.53
N ARG A 59 -12.63 -13.90 -5.35
CA ARG A 59 -13.76 -13.93 -6.29
C ARG A 59 -14.45 -12.58 -6.37
N THR A 60 -14.72 -11.94 -5.25
CA THR A 60 -15.34 -10.60 -5.21
C THR A 60 -14.47 -9.56 -5.93
N MET A 61 -13.16 -9.54 -5.68
CA MET A 61 -12.22 -8.65 -6.39
C MET A 61 -12.20 -8.92 -7.88
N SER A 62 -12.20 -10.19 -8.28
CA SER A 62 -12.24 -10.60 -9.68
C SER A 62 -13.48 -10.05 -10.40
N THR A 63 -14.66 -10.19 -9.78
CA THR A 63 -15.91 -9.67 -10.32
C THR A 63 -15.92 -8.14 -10.39
N GLN A 64 -15.50 -7.46 -9.32
CA GLN A 64 -15.51 -5.99 -9.24
C GLN A 64 -14.53 -5.34 -10.23
N LEU A 65 -13.35 -5.94 -10.41
CA LEU A 65 -12.31 -5.41 -11.30
C LEU A 65 -12.41 -5.95 -12.73
N LYS A 66 -13.27 -6.95 -12.99
CA LYS A 66 -13.35 -7.68 -14.25
C LYS A 66 -12.00 -8.30 -14.65
N ILE A 67 -11.28 -8.84 -13.67
CA ILE A 67 -9.97 -9.49 -13.86
C ILE A 67 -10.10 -10.95 -13.43
N PRO A 68 -9.59 -11.94 -14.19
CA PRO A 68 -9.63 -13.35 -13.80
C PRO A 68 -9.07 -13.60 -12.39
N VAL A 69 -9.78 -14.42 -11.59
CA VAL A 69 -9.37 -14.78 -10.21
C VAL A 69 -7.91 -15.25 -10.15
N LYS A 70 -7.48 -16.03 -11.15
CA LYS A 70 -6.10 -16.53 -11.25
C LYS A 70 -5.07 -15.40 -11.29
N LEU A 71 -5.33 -14.33 -12.05
CA LEU A 71 -4.46 -13.15 -12.09
C LEU A 71 -4.52 -12.37 -10.78
N VAL A 72 -5.70 -12.20 -10.20
CA VAL A 72 -5.85 -11.53 -8.89
C VAL A 72 -4.98 -12.22 -7.83
N ARG A 73 -5.08 -13.55 -7.72
CA ARG A 73 -4.24 -14.35 -6.80
C ARG A 73 -2.76 -14.22 -7.11
N ALA A 74 -2.37 -14.31 -8.39
CA ALA A 74 -0.98 -14.20 -8.83
C ALA A 74 -0.32 -12.84 -8.48
N PHE A 75 -1.09 -11.78 -8.25
CA PHE A 75 -0.55 -10.50 -7.77
C PHE A 75 -0.59 -10.35 -6.25
N ILE A 76 -1.62 -10.85 -5.60
CA ILE A 76 -1.81 -10.66 -4.15
C ILE A 76 -0.94 -11.63 -3.36
N GLU A 77 -0.88 -12.91 -3.71
CA GLU A 77 -0.16 -13.91 -2.92
C GLU A 77 1.35 -13.59 -2.84
N PRO A 78 2.06 -13.29 -3.95
CA PRO A 78 3.46 -12.89 -3.87
C PRO A 78 3.65 -11.56 -3.11
N PHE A 79 2.74 -10.59 -3.30
CA PHE A 79 2.80 -9.34 -2.56
C PHE A 79 2.70 -9.55 -1.05
N LEU A 80 1.81 -10.43 -0.58
CA LEU A 80 1.68 -10.72 0.85
C LEU A 80 2.91 -11.43 1.40
N ALA A 81 3.52 -12.33 0.63
CA ALA A 81 4.79 -12.97 1.00
C ALA A 81 5.93 -11.94 1.11
N ASP A 82 6.14 -11.12 0.09
CA ASP A 82 7.12 -10.02 0.08
C ASP A 82 6.91 -9.08 1.29
N LEU A 83 5.65 -8.83 1.66
CA LEU A 83 5.30 -7.98 2.79
C LEU A 83 5.63 -8.63 4.14
N ILE A 84 5.47 -9.96 4.28
CA ILE A 84 5.90 -10.70 5.46
C ILE A 84 7.41 -10.59 5.63
N GLU A 85 8.16 -10.79 4.56
CA GLU A 85 9.63 -10.67 4.56
C GLU A 85 10.09 -9.26 4.91
N LEU A 86 9.51 -8.24 4.26
CA LEU A 86 9.79 -6.85 4.56
C LEU A 86 9.52 -6.54 6.04
N LYS A 87 8.41 -7.03 6.59
CA LYS A 87 8.07 -6.79 8.00
C LYS A 87 9.09 -7.43 8.95
N SER A 88 9.56 -8.63 8.65
CA SER A 88 10.60 -9.29 9.43
C SER A 88 11.90 -8.49 9.40
N PHE A 89 12.31 -8.01 8.22
CA PHE A 89 13.47 -7.13 8.07
C PHE A 89 13.36 -5.83 8.89
N LEU A 90 12.20 -5.15 8.81
CA LEU A 90 11.98 -3.88 9.52
C LEU A 90 11.92 -4.00 11.05
N LYS A 91 11.67 -5.19 11.59
CA LYS A 91 11.68 -5.42 13.05
C LYS A 91 13.10 -5.51 13.61
N VAL A 92 14.04 -6.02 12.81
CA VAL A 92 15.43 -6.22 13.22
C VAL A 92 16.19 -4.89 13.20
N GLU A 93 15.81 -3.98 12.31
CA GLU A 93 16.52 -2.73 12.08
C GLU A 93 15.86 -1.52 12.76
N GLU A 94 16.52 -0.95 13.78
CA GLU A 94 16.11 0.32 14.37
C GLU A 94 16.56 1.51 13.52
N PHE A 95 15.81 1.81 12.47
CA PHE A 95 16.08 2.97 11.63
C PHE A 95 15.66 4.30 12.31
N MET A 96 16.51 4.84 13.19
CA MET A 96 16.45 6.24 13.62
C MET A 96 17.38 7.08 12.74
N PHE A 97 16.81 7.99 11.95
CA PHE A 97 17.59 8.75 10.97
C PHE A 97 17.94 10.14 11.49
N SER A 98 19.21 10.52 11.32
CA SER A 98 19.71 11.86 11.61
C SER A 98 19.17 12.87 10.58
N SER A 99 19.06 14.14 11.00
CA SER A 99 18.49 15.22 10.20
C SER A 99 19.25 15.52 8.90
N LYS A 100 20.51 15.08 8.79
CA LYS A 100 21.43 15.35 7.65
C LYS A 100 21.03 14.61 6.37
N ASN A 101 20.58 13.35 6.45
CA ASN A 101 20.25 12.51 5.26
C ASN A 101 18.76 12.13 5.12
N TYR A 102 17.90 12.80 5.89
CA TYR A 102 16.46 12.60 5.95
C TYR A 102 15.76 12.37 4.60
N ALA A 103 15.94 13.31 3.66
CA ALA A 103 15.11 13.38 2.46
C ALA A 103 15.48 12.30 1.45
N SER A 104 16.77 11.94 1.32
CA SER A 104 17.22 10.88 0.43
C SER A 104 16.76 9.52 0.94
N GLN A 105 16.87 9.26 2.24
CA GLN A 105 16.50 7.97 2.83
C GLN A 105 15.00 7.72 2.81
N ILE A 106 14.18 8.71 3.15
CA ILE A 106 12.71 8.57 3.02
C ILE A 106 12.32 8.35 1.56
N LYS A 107 12.94 9.03 0.60
CA LYS A 107 12.69 8.79 -0.83
C LYS A 107 13.02 7.35 -1.23
N ILE A 108 14.14 6.80 -0.79
CA ILE A 108 14.51 5.40 -1.05
C ILE A 108 13.45 4.46 -0.47
N TYR A 109 13.01 4.72 0.76
CA TYR A 109 12.00 3.92 1.42
C TYR A 109 10.64 3.98 0.71
N LEU A 110 10.16 5.19 0.39
CA LEU A 110 8.93 5.40 -0.39
C LEU A 110 9.01 4.75 -1.77
N HIS A 111 10.17 4.81 -2.43
CA HIS A 111 10.38 4.15 -3.72
C HIS A 111 10.26 2.63 -3.60
N ARG A 112 10.87 2.02 -2.57
CA ARG A 112 10.76 0.59 -2.30
C ARG A 112 9.30 0.19 -2.03
N LEU A 113 8.61 0.94 -1.16
CA LEU A 113 7.19 0.70 -0.87
C LEU A 113 6.32 0.84 -2.12
N HIS A 114 6.55 1.85 -2.96
CA HIS A 114 5.79 2.06 -4.20
C HIS A 114 6.05 0.97 -5.24
N ARG A 115 7.27 0.41 -5.31
CA ARG A 115 7.55 -0.75 -6.17
C ARG A 115 6.83 -2.01 -5.69
N LEU A 116 6.77 -2.20 -4.38
CA LEU A 116 6.05 -3.31 -3.75
C LEU A 116 4.54 -3.17 -3.98
N ALA A 117 3.96 -2.04 -3.55
CA ALA A 117 2.55 -1.71 -3.65
C ALA A 117 2.37 -0.28 -4.22
N PRO A 118 2.11 -0.14 -5.54
CA PRO A 118 1.90 1.15 -6.19
C PRO A 118 0.48 1.70 -5.95
N ILE A 119 0.17 2.01 -4.68
CA ILE A 119 -1.17 2.39 -4.20
C ILE A 119 -1.33 3.89 -3.92
N PHE A 120 -0.26 4.67 -4.09
CA PHE A 120 -0.22 6.10 -3.82
C PHE A 120 0.62 6.82 -4.87
N ASP A 121 0.36 8.10 -5.10
CA ASP A 121 1.16 8.91 -6.03
C ASP A 121 2.57 9.16 -5.46
N TYR A 122 3.57 8.48 -6.02
CA TYR A 122 4.96 8.64 -5.61
C TYR A 122 5.51 10.06 -5.84
N LYS A 123 5.08 10.77 -6.89
CA LYS A 123 5.54 12.13 -7.16
C LYS A 123 5.04 13.06 -6.04
N ARG A 124 3.75 13.02 -5.73
CA ARG A 124 3.16 13.82 -4.63
C ARG A 124 3.72 13.43 -3.27
N ALA A 125 3.97 12.14 -3.03
CA ALA A 125 4.61 11.68 -1.78
C ALA A 125 6.00 12.30 -1.56
N LYS A 126 6.81 12.46 -2.61
CA LYS A 126 8.11 13.12 -2.52
C LYS A 126 7.99 14.60 -2.14
N GLU A 127 6.98 15.28 -2.63
CA GLU A 127 6.71 16.69 -2.27
C GLU A 127 6.25 16.79 -0.82
N ASN A 128 5.31 15.94 -0.42
CA ASN A 128 4.81 15.84 0.96
C ASN A 128 5.92 15.51 1.97
N THR A 129 6.99 14.83 1.55
CA THR A 129 8.19 14.59 2.38
C THR A 129 8.86 15.91 2.81
N LYS A 130 8.94 16.91 1.93
CA LYS A 130 9.53 18.22 2.25
C LYS A 130 8.69 18.95 3.29
N ILE A 131 7.37 18.93 3.11
CA ILE A 131 6.41 19.56 4.02
C ILE A 131 6.45 18.89 5.40
N LEU A 132 6.47 17.55 5.44
CA LEU A 132 6.57 16.81 6.70
C LEU A 132 7.86 17.17 7.44
N LYS A 133 9.00 17.27 6.75
CA LYS A 133 10.28 17.66 7.37
C LYS A 133 10.18 18.97 8.13
N LEU A 134 9.52 19.97 7.55
CA LEU A 134 9.34 21.30 8.18
C LEU A 134 8.45 21.21 9.42
N LYS A 135 7.34 20.45 9.35
CA LYS A 135 6.45 20.23 10.50
C LYS A 135 7.14 19.47 11.64
N LEU A 136 7.92 18.44 11.32
CA LEU A 136 8.67 17.66 12.32
C LEU A 136 9.75 18.51 13.01
N LYS A 137 10.46 19.35 12.25
CA LYS A 137 11.39 20.34 12.80
C LYS A 137 10.70 21.31 13.76
N ALA A 138 9.58 21.91 13.33
CA ALA A 138 8.86 22.89 14.14
C ALA A 138 8.27 22.29 15.44
N SER A 139 7.95 20.99 15.43
CA SER A 139 7.42 20.27 16.59
C SER A 139 8.50 19.60 17.46
N TYR A 140 9.79 19.79 17.15
CA TYR A 140 10.93 19.15 17.81
C TYR A 140 10.73 17.63 17.99
N PHE A 141 10.13 16.98 17.00
CA PHE A 141 9.69 15.59 17.08
C PHE A 141 10.11 14.82 15.83
N TRP A 142 10.79 13.69 16.01
CA TRP A 142 11.32 12.87 14.92
C TRP A 142 10.93 11.40 15.11
N PRO A 143 9.80 10.96 14.53
CA PRO A 143 9.40 9.55 14.61
C PRO A 143 10.26 8.68 13.69
N ARG A 144 10.21 7.35 13.89
CA ARG A 144 10.91 6.37 13.03
C ARG A 144 10.50 6.55 11.56
N VAL A 145 11.39 6.25 10.62
CA VAL A 145 11.10 6.47 9.19
C VAL A 145 9.95 5.64 8.65
N THR A 146 9.74 4.43 9.18
CA THR A 146 8.53 3.63 8.92
C THR A 146 7.26 4.42 9.21
N THR A 147 7.24 5.14 10.33
CA THR A 147 6.13 6.01 10.73
C THR A 147 6.03 7.23 9.84
N GLN A 148 7.15 7.85 9.51
CA GLN A 148 7.15 9.01 8.61
C GLN A 148 6.64 8.67 7.21
N ALA A 149 7.08 7.53 6.65
CA ALA A 149 6.60 7.04 5.37
C ALA A 149 5.09 6.76 5.41
N ALA A 150 4.59 6.12 6.46
CA ALA A 150 3.16 5.90 6.66
C ALA A 150 2.38 7.23 6.68
N ILE A 151 2.90 8.25 7.37
CA ILE A 151 2.28 9.58 7.42
C ILE A 151 2.30 10.27 6.06
N ILE A 152 3.41 10.20 5.33
CA ILE A 152 3.52 10.79 3.99
C ILE A 152 2.50 10.16 3.05
N ILE A 153 2.42 8.83 3.02
CA ILE A 153 1.45 8.12 2.17
C ILE A 153 0.02 8.44 2.61
N TYR A 154 -0.24 8.50 3.92
CA TYR A 154 -1.54 8.87 4.45
C TYR A 154 -1.99 10.27 3.99
N ILE A 155 -1.12 11.28 4.09
CA ILE A 155 -1.42 12.64 3.61
C ILE A 155 -1.62 12.64 2.10
N THR A 156 -0.76 11.92 1.37
CA THR A 156 -0.82 11.84 -0.10
C THR A 156 -2.16 11.28 -0.55
N ASP A 157 -2.62 10.19 0.07
CA ASP A 157 -3.92 9.58 -0.22
C ASP A 157 -5.11 10.44 0.23
N LEU A 158 -5.00 11.07 1.40
CA LEU A 158 -6.04 11.96 1.92
C LEU A 158 -6.30 13.14 0.97
N LEU A 159 -5.24 13.69 0.38
CA LEU A 159 -5.28 14.81 -0.57
C LEU A 159 -5.39 14.38 -2.04
N ASP A 160 -5.63 13.10 -2.30
CA ASP A 160 -5.85 12.60 -3.66
C ASP A 160 -7.31 12.83 -4.09
N PRO A 161 -7.56 13.70 -5.10
CA PRO A 161 -8.91 13.93 -5.60
C PRO A 161 -9.43 12.79 -6.48
N LEU A 162 -8.54 11.95 -7.03
CA LEU A 162 -8.93 10.86 -7.93
C LEU A 162 -9.49 9.66 -7.16
N GLU A 163 -9.04 9.49 -5.92
CA GLU A 163 -9.38 8.34 -5.09
C GLU A 163 -10.49 8.69 -4.10
N LYS A 164 -11.71 8.22 -4.40
CA LYS A 164 -12.91 8.42 -3.56
C LYS A 164 -12.85 7.66 -2.24
N ILE A 165 -12.39 6.40 -2.29
CA ILE A 165 -12.26 5.54 -1.12
C ILE A 165 -10.83 5.62 -0.66
N LYS A 166 -10.57 6.03 0.58
CA LYS A 166 -9.20 6.17 1.12
C LYS A 166 -8.59 4.81 1.50
N ILE A 167 -7.26 4.74 1.49
CA ILE A 167 -6.52 3.56 1.94
C ILE A 167 -6.86 3.30 3.41
N LYS A 168 -7.16 2.04 3.75
CA LYS A 168 -7.40 1.66 5.13
C LYS A 168 -6.11 1.86 5.94
N GLN A 169 -6.19 2.64 7.02
CA GLN A 169 -5.02 2.98 7.84
C GLN A 169 -4.30 1.74 8.38
N THR A 170 -5.05 0.68 8.72
CA THR A 170 -4.48 -0.61 9.17
C THR A 170 -3.59 -1.24 8.12
N ASN A 171 -4.02 -1.28 6.86
CA ASN A 171 -3.23 -1.82 5.75
C ASN A 171 -1.98 -0.97 5.49
N LEU A 172 -2.13 0.35 5.49
CA LEU A 172 -1.02 1.29 5.29
C LEU A 172 0.06 1.12 6.36
N ARG A 173 -0.36 1.03 7.63
CA ARG A 173 0.56 0.83 8.75
C ARG A 173 1.37 -0.45 8.60
N VAL A 174 0.73 -1.55 8.19
CA VAL A 174 1.43 -2.82 7.97
C VAL A 174 2.38 -2.73 6.77
N LEU A 175 1.97 -2.09 5.67
CA LEU A 175 2.84 -1.84 4.52
C LEU A 175 4.14 -1.12 4.93
N CYS A 176 4.02 -0.14 5.80
CA CYS A 176 5.16 0.67 6.24
C CYS A 176 5.89 0.11 7.47
N GLY A 177 5.43 -0.97 8.09
CA GLY A 177 5.99 -1.44 9.38
C GLY A 177 5.85 -0.42 10.51
N CYS A 178 4.75 0.33 10.55
CA CYS A 178 4.46 1.34 11.56
C CYS A 178 3.40 0.85 12.55
N SER A 179 3.63 1.02 13.85
CA SER A 179 2.63 0.65 14.87
C SER A 179 1.47 1.63 14.91
N ALA A 180 0.31 1.15 15.36
CA ALA A 180 -0.86 1.98 15.64
C ALA A 180 -0.54 3.22 16.48
N TYR A 181 0.14 3.01 17.61
CA TYR A 181 0.47 4.08 18.56
C TYR A 181 1.35 5.15 17.91
N ALA A 182 2.46 4.76 17.27
CA ALA A 182 3.38 5.70 16.64
C ALA A 182 2.70 6.51 15.52
N PHE A 183 1.82 5.85 14.74
CA PHE A 183 1.04 6.50 13.70
C PHE A 183 0.10 7.57 14.26
N HIS A 184 -0.75 7.20 15.24
CA HIS A 184 -1.73 8.13 15.81
C HIS A 184 -1.06 9.28 16.58
N MET A 185 -0.03 8.98 17.38
CA MET A 185 0.72 10.00 18.12
C MET A 185 1.39 11.00 17.17
N THR A 186 2.03 10.52 16.09
CA THR A 186 2.64 11.39 15.08
C THR A 186 1.60 12.27 14.39
N ARG A 187 0.47 11.69 13.95
CA ARG A 187 -0.61 12.46 13.31
C ARG A 187 -1.11 13.59 14.20
N ASN A 188 -1.31 13.30 15.49
CA ASN A 188 -1.78 14.30 16.44
C ASN A 188 -0.75 15.41 16.63
N LYS A 189 0.53 15.07 16.82
CA LYS A 189 1.62 16.05 16.99
C LYS A 189 1.77 17.01 15.81
N ILE A 190 1.56 16.54 14.58
CA ILE A 190 1.71 17.39 13.37
C ILE A 190 0.41 18.05 12.91
N GLY A 191 -0.66 17.95 13.72
CA GLY A 191 -1.94 18.61 13.46
C GLY A 191 -2.80 17.94 12.38
N LEU A 192 -2.70 16.61 12.22
CA LEU A 192 -3.53 15.79 11.31
C LEU A 192 -4.57 14.96 12.08
N SER A 193 -5.14 15.55 13.12
CA SER A 193 -6.24 14.95 13.86
C SER A 193 -7.50 14.90 12.98
N PRO A 194 -8.45 13.98 13.26
CA PRO A 194 -9.72 13.96 12.54
C PRO A 194 -10.47 15.31 12.60
N ALA A 195 -10.28 16.10 13.65
CA ALA A 195 -10.87 17.43 13.77
C ALA A 195 -10.23 18.46 12.82
N SER A 196 -8.89 18.49 12.72
CA SER A 196 -8.21 19.41 11.81
C SER A 196 -8.41 19.03 10.35
N ILE A 197 -8.48 17.74 10.05
CA ILE A 197 -8.81 17.25 8.71
C ILE A 197 -10.24 17.65 8.32
N ARG A 198 -11.21 17.52 9.23
CA ARG A 198 -12.60 17.96 8.98
C ARG A 198 -12.69 19.46 8.76
N LYS A 199 -11.96 20.26 9.54
CA LYS A 199 -11.95 21.73 9.44
C LYS A 199 -11.32 22.25 8.14
N HIS A 200 -10.32 21.56 7.61
CA HIS A 200 -9.62 21.99 6.39
C HIS A 200 -10.05 21.27 5.10
N TYR A 201 -10.65 20.08 5.19
CA TYR A 201 -10.90 19.22 4.02
C TYR A 201 -12.32 18.63 3.95
N GLY A 202 -13.26 19.05 4.81
CA GLY A 202 -14.70 18.95 4.53
C GLY A 202 -15.31 17.55 4.32
N GLY A 203 -14.74 16.47 4.87
CA GLY A 203 -15.27 15.11 4.72
C GLY A 203 -15.22 14.28 6.00
N ARG A 204 -16.31 13.54 6.29
CA ARG A 204 -16.33 12.53 7.38
C ARG A 204 -15.31 11.42 7.07
N PRO A 205 -14.42 11.05 8.01
CA PRO A 205 -13.58 9.88 7.83
C PRO A 205 -14.42 8.61 8.00
N SER A 206 -14.38 7.72 7.02
CA SER A 206 -14.83 6.33 7.15
C SER A 206 -13.87 5.59 8.09
N TYR A 207 -14.41 5.10 9.21
CA TYR A 207 -13.72 4.30 10.22
C TYR A 207 -13.40 2.89 9.70
#